data_AF-A0A5B8NV89-F1
#
_entry.id   AF-A0A5B8NV89-F1
#
_cell.length_a   1.000
_cell.length_b   1.000
_cell.length_c   1.000
_cell.angle_alpha   90.00
_cell.angle_beta   90.00
_cell.angle_gamma   90.00
#
_symmetry.space_group_name_H-M   'P 1'
#
loop_
_entity.id
_entity.type
_entity.pdbx_description
1 polymer ?
#
loop_
_entity_poly.entity_id
_entity_poly.type
_entity_poly.pdbx_seq_one_letter_code
_entity_poly.pdbx_strand_id
1 'polypeptide(L)'
;MRTFVLKGEKGEPDRRKRRKNKAIRLSNVAIHYDLLNRNQFFSLTPHLVDVYIAAMEYDPSIKKQRVLHWHKDSMEPGFHAILAHDDTSILGIAYGYRATTHHWWGAEIDRGIAQFYTEKRINDHEFLIRKKILNSFFELAEIHVTPQAQGQGIGQELFTRLACCASKINAKHLLLSTPEVPAENNAAFRLYRRLGCTDFLRHFLFTGDNRPFAILHTPLPLDY
;
A
#
# COMPACT_ATOMS: atom_id res chain seq x y z
N MET A 1 -0.87 40.38 -6.78
CA MET A 1 -1.62 41.44 -7.50
C MET A 1 -1.02 41.57 -8.91
N ARG A 2 -1.83 41.26 -9.94
CA ARG A 2 -1.73 41.64 -11.38
C ARG A 2 -0.61 41.08 -12.29
N THR A 3 -0.98 40.05 -13.07
CA THR A 3 -1.12 39.92 -14.55
C THR A 3 -0.26 40.77 -15.52
N PHE A 4 0.26 40.13 -16.60
CA PHE A 4 0.14 40.42 -18.07
C PHE A 4 1.29 39.70 -18.83
N VAL A 5 1.07 38.59 -19.57
CA VAL A 5 0.62 38.40 -20.99
C VAL A 5 1.45 39.11 -22.05
N LEU A 6 2.09 38.34 -22.95
CA LEU A 6 2.20 38.66 -24.37
C LEU A 6 2.05 37.40 -25.25
N LYS A 7 1.16 37.54 -26.25
CA LYS A 7 0.86 36.62 -27.35
C LYS A 7 1.95 36.68 -28.43
N GLY A 8 2.14 35.57 -29.16
CA GLY A 8 2.77 35.54 -30.48
C GLY A 8 1.98 34.60 -31.40
N GLU A 9 1.62 35.09 -32.58
CA GLU A 9 0.64 34.52 -33.50
C GLU A 9 1.18 33.46 -34.48
N LYS A 10 0.26 32.54 -34.83
CA LYS A 10 -0.01 31.85 -36.11
C LYS A 10 1.11 31.68 -37.15
N GLY A 11 1.38 30.40 -37.45
CA GLY A 11 1.81 29.92 -38.75
C GLY A 11 1.21 28.52 -39.00
N GLU A 12 0.32 28.41 -39.97
CA GLU A 12 -0.19 27.13 -40.50
C GLU A 12 0.57 26.85 -41.80
N PRO A 13 1.05 25.60 -42.02
CA PRO A 13 0.63 24.98 -43.28
C PRO A 13 0.46 23.45 -43.26
N ASP A 14 -0.31 23.05 -44.28
CA ASP A 14 -0.27 21.83 -45.08
C ASP A 14 -0.91 20.52 -44.55
N ARG A 15 -2.10 20.26 -45.09
CA ARG A 15 -2.84 19.01 -45.04
C ARG A 15 -2.19 17.99 -45.96
N ARG A 16 -1.26 17.19 -45.44
CA ARG A 16 -0.81 15.94 -46.10
C ARG A 16 -1.02 14.72 -45.20
N LYS A 17 -1.98 13.90 -45.63
CA LYS A 17 -2.25 12.48 -45.32
C LYS A 17 -1.36 11.84 -44.23
N ARG A 18 -1.78 11.93 -42.96
CA ARG A 18 -1.34 10.97 -41.93
C ARG A 18 -2.07 9.65 -42.15
N ARG A 19 -1.38 8.68 -42.74
CA ARG A 19 -1.73 7.25 -42.65
C ARG A 19 -2.02 6.93 -41.19
N LYS A 20 -3.23 6.44 -40.91
CA LYS A 20 -3.59 5.87 -39.61
C LYS A 20 -2.68 4.68 -39.35
N ASN A 21 -1.58 4.89 -38.63
CA ASN A 21 -0.89 3.79 -37.95
C ASN A 21 -1.87 3.27 -36.90
N LYS A 22 -2.57 2.20 -37.27
CA LYS A 22 -3.33 1.35 -36.35
C LYS A 22 -2.32 0.92 -35.29
N ALA A 23 -2.44 1.43 -34.08
CA ALA A 23 -1.59 1.01 -32.97
C ALA A 23 -1.72 -0.51 -32.84
N ILE A 24 -0.63 -1.22 -33.12
CA ILE A 24 -0.53 -2.65 -32.87
C ILE A 24 -0.52 -2.78 -31.35
N ARG A 25 -1.60 -3.32 -30.76
CA ARG A 25 -1.59 -3.72 -29.35
C ARG A 25 -0.72 -4.97 -29.23
N LEU A 26 0.59 -4.77 -29.12
CA LEU A 26 1.55 -5.72 -28.54
C LEU A 26 1.47 -5.47 -27.02
N SER A 27 1.27 -6.40 -26.09
CA SER A 27 1.20 -7.85 -26.01
C SER A 27 0.44 -8.15 -24.70
N ASN A 28 -0.33 -9.25 -24.60
CA ASN A 28 -0.76 -9.74 -23.28
C ASN A 28 0.49 -10.26 -22.56
N VAL A 29 1.19 -9.39 -21.85
CA VAL A 29 2.33 -9.79 -21.01
C VAL A 29 1.74 -10.55 -19.81
N ALA A 30 2.20 -11.78 -19.60
CA ALA A 30 1.79 -12.57 -18.46
C ALA A 30 2.40 -11.95 -17.18
N ILE A 31 1.55 -11.76 -16.16
CA ILE A 31 1.98 -11.28 -14.86
C ILE A 31 2.11 -12.49 -13.94
N HIS A 32 3.28 -12.62 -13.34
CA HIS A 32 3.64 -13.68 -12.41
C HIS A 32 3.66 -13.15 -10.98
N TYR A 33 3.36 -14.03 -10.03
CA TYR A 33 3.24 -13.70 -8.61
C TYR A 33 3.98 -14.72 -7.75
N ASP A 34 5.09 -14.30 -7.17
CA ASP A 34 5.99 -15.17 -6.42
C ASP A 34 5.97 -14.84 -4.93
N LEU A 35 5.84 -15.87 -4.09
CA LEU A 35 6.12 -15.75 -2.66
C LEU A 35 7.63 -15.73 -2.47
N LEU A 36 8.16 -14.60 -2.00
CA LEU A 36 9.58 -14.46 -1.73
C LEU A 36 9.93 -15.10 -0.39
N ASN A 37 10.93 -15.96 -0.39
CA ASN A 37 11.60 -16.32 0.86
C ASN A 37 12.47 -15.15 1.35
N ARG A 38 12.93 -15.22 2.60
CA ARG A 38 13.70 -14.14 3.23
C ARG A 38 14.95 -13.75 2.44
N ASN A 39 15.71 -14.71 1.93
CA ASN A 39 16.94 -14.42 1.19
C ASN A 39 16.63 -13.72 -0.14
N GLN A 40 15.61 -14.20 -0.87
CA GLN A 40 15.15 -13.56 -2.10
C GLN A 40 14.67 -12.12 -1.83
N PHE A 41 13.84 -11.92 -0.80
CA PHE A 41 13.37 -10.59 -0.42
C PHE A 41 14.54 -9.68 -0.05
N PHE A 42 15.47 -10.14 0.78
CA PHE A 42 16.65 -9.38 1.17
C PHE A 42 17.47 -8.97 -0.05
N SER A 43 17.81 -9.90 -0.94
CA SER A 43 18.57 -9.59 -2.16
C SER A 43 17.84 -8.61 -3.10
N LEU A 44 16.51 -8.73 -3.21
CA LEU A 44 15.70 -7.88 -4.10
C LEU A 44 15.33 -6.52 -3.49
N THR A 45 15.43 -6.34 -2.17
CA THR A 45 14.95 -5.14 -1.45
C THR A 45 15.41 -3.82 -2.10
N PRO A 46 16.66 -3.66 -2.58
CA PRO A 46 17.05 -2.42 -3.26
C PRO A 46 16.18 -2.08 -4.47
N HIS A 47 15.73 -3.07 -5.24
CA HIS A 47 14.84 -2.88 -6.39
C HIS A 47 13.37 -2.76 -5.98
N LEU A 48 12.94 -3.47 -4.92
CA LEU A 48 11.58 -3.34 -4.40
C LEU A 48 11.35 -1.92 -3.81
N VAL A 49 12.38 -1.33 -3.21
CA VAL A 49 12.34 0.05 -2.73
C VAL A 49 12.30 1.05 -3.88
N ASP A 50 12.86 0.73 -5.06
CA ASP A 50 12.68 1.57 -6.25
C ASP A 50 11.21 1.65 -6.68
N VAL A 51 10.47 0.53 -6.59
CA VAL A 51 9.02 0.50 -6.83
C VAL A 51 8.28 1.39 -5.84
N TYR A 52 8.61 1.29 -4.55
CA TYR A 52 8.05 2.15 -3.49
C TYR A 52 8.29 3.65 -3.77
N ILE A 53 9.54 4.02 -4.09
CA ILE A 53 9.91 5.41 -4.39
C ILE A 53 9.15 5.92 -5.62
N ALA A 54 9.09 5.13 -6.69
CA ALA A 54 8.41 5.50 -7.91
C ALA A 54 6.88 5.59 -7.73
N ALA A 55 6.27 4.66 -6.99
CA ALA A 55 4.83 4.62 -6.77
C ALA A 55 4.34 5.78 -5.89
N MET A 56 5.17 6.22 -4.93
CA MET A 56 4.84 7.26 -3.96
C MET A 56 5.42 8.64 -4.32
N GLU A 57 6.14 8.75 -5.44
CA GLU A 57 6.83 9.97 -5.89
C GLU A 57 7.77 10.56 -4.82
N TYR A 58 8.49 9.69 -4.10
CA TYR A 58 9.43 10.10 -3.06
C TYR A 58 10.80 10.50 -3.63
N ASP A 59 11.54 11.30 -2.85
CA ASP A 59 12.92 11.63 -3.15
C ASP A 59 13.81 10.36 -3.06
N PRO A 60 14.58 10.01 -4.11
CA PRO A 60 15.42 8.81 -4.11
C PRO A 60 16.46 8.73 -2.98
N SER A 61 16.80 9.85 -2.33
CA SER A 61 17.74 9.91 -1.20
C SER A 61 17.32 9.03 -0.02
N ILE A 62 16.02 8.73 0.14
CA ILE A 62 15.52 7.88 1.23
C ILE A 62 15.84 6.39 1.03
N LYS A 63 16.27 5.99 -0.19
CA LYS A 63 16.42 4.59 -0.59
C LYS A 63 17.25 3.78 0.40
N LYS A 64 18.45 4.26 0.74
CA LYS A 64 19.38 3.52 1.63
C LYS A 64 18.75 3.23 3.00
N GLN A 65 18.10 4.23 3.59
CA GLN A 65 17.44 4.07 4.88
C GLN A 65 16.24 3.11 4.77
N ARG A 66 15.45 3.23 3.70
CA ARG A 66 14.28 2.38 3.47
C ARG A 66 14.65 0.91 3.23
N VAL A 67 15.73 0.64 2.50
CA VAL A 67 16.28 -0.73 2.34
C VAL A 67 16.64 -1.34 3.68
N LEU A 68 17.34 -0.60 4.54
CA LEU A 68 17.69 -1.07 5.89
C LEU A 68 16.45 -1.33 6.76
N HIS A 69 15.40 -0.51 6.61
CA HIS A 69 14.14 -0.70 7.32
C HIS A 69 13.44 -1.98 6.85
N TRP A 70 13.27 -2.17 5.54
CA TRP A 70 12.62 -3.36 4.97
C TRP A 70 13.40 -4.64 5.27
N HIS A 71 14.73 -4.59 5.35
CA HIS A 71 15.52 -5.71 5.84
C HIS A 71 15.18 -6.09 7.29
N LYS A 72 14.98 -5.10 8.18
CA LYS A 72 14.56 -5.37 9.56
C LYS A 72 13.16 -5.99 9.59
N ASP A 73 12.22 -5.44 8.82
CA ASP A 73 10.86 -6.00 8.69
C ASP A 73 10.89 -7.46 8.24
N SER A 74 11.82 -7.83 7.34
CA SER A 74 11.97 -9.21 6.86
C SER A 74 12.41 -10.23 7.92
N MET A 75 12.88 -9.74 9.07
CA MET A 75 13.25 -10.55 10.23
C MET A 75 12.07 -10.77 11.18
N GLU A 76 10.96 -10.06 11.01
CA GLU A 76 9.82 -10.16 11.91
C GLU A 76 9.11 -11.53 11.83
N PRO A 77 8.56 -12.03 12.95
CA PRO A 77 7.80 -13.27 12.96
C PRO A 77 6.61 -13.26 12.00
N GLY A 78 6.49 -14.33 11.22
CA GLY A 78 5.38 -14.47 10.26
C GLY A 78 5.50 -13.58 9.02
N PHE A 79 6.68 -13.02 8.74
CA PHE A 79 6.95 -12.26 7.54
C PHE A 79 6.61 -13.02 6.26
N HIS A 80 5.86 -12.37 5.35
CA HIS A 80 5.56 -12.84 4.01
C HIS A 80 5.65 -11.67 3.03
N ALA A 81 6.15 -11.93 1.82
CA ALA A 81 6.24 -10.95 0.76
C ALA A 81 5.84 -11.58 -0.59
N ILE A 82 4.96 -10.91 -1.33
CA ILE A 82 4.52 -11.32 -2.67
C ILE A 82 5.08 -10.33 -3.69
N LEU A 83 5.86 -10.85 -4.63
CA LEU A 83 6.39 -10.12 -5.77
C LEU A 83 5.42 -10.25 -6.94
N ALA A 84 5.07 -9.14 -7.60
CA ALA A 84 4.47 -9.16 -8.92
C ALA A 84 5.53 -8.74 -9.96
N HIS A 85 5.68 -9.52 -11.03
CA HIS A 85 6.65 -9.25 -12.09
C HIS A 85 6.18 -9.80 -13.44
N ASP A 86 6.81 -9.35 -14.51
CA ASP A 86 6.79 -10.01 -15.81
C ASP A 86 8.17 -10.60 -16.15
N ASP A 87 8.37 -11.03 -17.38
CA ASP A 87 9.65 -11.59 -17.86
C ASP A 87 10.81 -10.59 -17.82
N THR A 88 10.52 -9.30 -17.71
CA THR A 88 11.48 -8.21 -17.91
C THR A 88 11.67 -7.30 -16.70
N SER A 89 10.68 -7.23 -15.80
CA SER A 89 10.63 -6.19 -14.79
C SER A 89 9.80 -6.55 -13.56
N ILE A 90 10.15 -5.91 -12.44
CA ILE A 90 9.33 -5.93 -11.23
C ILE A 90 8.19 -4.92 -11.39
N LEU A 91 6.95 -5.38 -11.17
CA LEU A 91 5.73 -4.60 -11.34
C LEU A 91 5.13 -4.17 -10.00
N GLY A 92 5.36 -4.92 -8.93
CA GLY A 92 4.81 -4.59 -7.62
C GLY A 92 5.30 -5.49 -6.50
N ILE A 93 5.04 -5.07 -5.27
CA ILE A 93 5.41 -5.77 -4.06
C ILE A 93 4.32 -5.54 -3.01
N ALA A 94 3.98 -6.58 -2.27
CA ALA A 94 3.27 -6.43 -1.00
C ALA A 94 3.94 -7.30 0.06
N TYR A 95 4.14 -6.76 1.25
CA TYR A 95 4.65 -7.56 2.36
C TYR A 95 4.04 -7.16 3.70
N GLY A 96 4.15 -8.08 4.65
CA GLY A 96 3.65 -7.90 5.99
C GLY A 96 4.14 -8.98 6.94
N TYR A 97 3.81 -8.86 8.21
CA TYR A 97 4.24 -9.78 9.27
C TYR A 97 3.24 -9.78 10.43
N ARG A 98 3.41 -10.70 11.39
CA ARG A 98 2.59 -10.72 12.61
C ARG A 98 3.08 -9.61 13.52
N ALA A 99 2.32 -8.52 13.58
CA ALA A 99 2.65 -7.40 14.44
C ALA A 99 2.05 -7.59 15.84
N THR A 100 2.64 -6.89 16.79
CA THR A 100 2.22 -6.86 18.20
C THR A 100 2.26 -5.42 18.69
N THR A 101 1.66 -5.16 19.84
CA THR A 101 1.76 -3.86 20.52
C THR A 101 3.17 -3.55 21.06
N HIS A 102 4.12 -4.49 20.96
CA HIS A 102 5.53 -4.22 21.25
C HIS A 102 6.27 -3.56 20.08
N HIS A 103 5.75 -3.67 18.86
CA HIS A 103 6.26 -2.91 17.72
C HIS A 103 5.74 -1.47 17.78
N TRP A 104 6.54 -0.53 17.28
CA TRP A 104 6.19 0.89 17.30
C TRP A 104 4.81 1.15 16.68
N TRP A 105 4.52 0.56 15.51
CA TRP A 105 3.24 0.75 14.83
C TRP A 105 2.05 0.21 15.63
N GLY A 106 2.19 -0.99 16.20
CA GLY A 106 1.16 -1.58 17.07
C GLY A 106 0.92 -0.77 18.35
N ALA A 107 1.99 -0.24 18.96
CA ALA A 107 1.89 0.63 20.12
C ALA A 107 1.17 1.95 19.80
N GLU A 108 1.42 2.53 18.62
CA GLU A 108 0.74 3.74 18.15
C GLU A 108 -0.76 3.52 17.94
N ILE A 109 -1.16 2.38 17.37
CA ILE A 109 -2.59 2.07 17.24
C ILE A 109 -3.22 1.82 18.60
N ASP A 110 -2.52 1.16 19.52
CA ASP A 110 -3.03 0.95 20.88
C ASP A 110 -3.28 2.28 21.61
N ARG A 111 -2.34 3.22 21.46
CA ARG A 111 -2.48 4.61 21.91
C ARG A 111 -3.69 5.29 21.26
N GLY A 112 -3.86 5.14 19.95
CA GLY A 112 -4.99 5.67 19.21
C GLY A 112 -6.35 5.15 19.68
N ILE A 113 -6.45 3.85 19.98
CA ILE A 113 -7.67 3.25 20.55
C ILE A 113 -7.99 3.88 21.91
N ALA A 114 -6.99 3.97 22.81
CA ALA A 114 -7.18 4.55 24.13
C ALA A 114 -7.58 6.04 24.07
N GLN A 115 -6.99 6.78 23.14
CA GLN A 115 -7.33 8.18 22.89
C GLN A 115 -8.78 8.33 22.41
N PHE A 116 -9.20 7.59 21.37
CA PHE A 116 -10.57 7.68 20.85
C PHE A 116 -11.62 7.26 21.87
N TYR A 117 -11.29 6.30 22.73
CA TYR A 117 -12.16 5.91 23.83
C TYR A 117 -12.33 7.04 24.85
N THR A 118 -11.23 7.66 25.28
CA THR A 118 -11.25 8.81 26.21
C THR A 118 -12.02 10.00 25.63
N GLU A 119 -11.88 10.24 24.33
CA GLU A 119 -12.61 11.27 23.58
C GLU A 119 -14.07 10.91 23.28
N LYS A 120 -14.55 9.73 23.72
CA LYS A 120 -15.90 9.19 23.46
C LYS A 120 -16.25 9.09 21.96
N ARG A 121 -15.24 8.91 21.11
CA ARG A 121 -15.40 8.65 19.67
C ARG A 121 -15.74 7.19 19.37
N ILE A 122 -15.53 6.32 20.35
CA ILE A 122 -15.94 4.92 20.34
C ILE A 122 -16.54 4.53 21.69
N ASN A 123 -17.43 3.55 21.69
CA ASN A 123 -18.06 3.02 22.90
C ASN A 123 -17.25 1.86 23.52
N ASP A 124 -17.68 1.39 24.70
CA ASP A 124 -17.04 0.31 25.45
C ASP A 124 -16.90 -0.99 24.63
N HIS A 125 -17.93 -1.33 23.84
CA HIS A 125 -17.94 -2.55 23.03
C HIS A 125 -16.90 -2.47 21.89
N GLU A 126 -16.84 -1.33 21.19
CA GLU A 126 -15.84 -1.08 20.16
C GLU A 126 -14.42 -1.07 20.74
N PHE A 127 -14.22 -0.44 21.90
CA PHE A 127 -12.93 -0.44 22.59
C PHE A 127 -12.44 -1.87 22.87
N LEU A 128 -13.29 -2.71 23.48
CA LEU A 128 -12.95 -4.09 23.80
C LEU A 128 -12.64 -4.94 22.55
N ILE A 129 -13.43 -4.79 21.48
CA ILE A 129 -13.20 -5.51 20.21
C ILE A 129 -11.87 -5.09 19.60
N ARG A 130 -11.57 -3.79 19.52
CA ARG A 130 -10.34 -3.29 18.92
C ARG A 130 -9.11 -3.70 19.72
N LYS A 131 -9.17 -3.66 21.05
CA LYS A 131 -8.11 -4.20 21.94
C LYS A 131 -7.89 -5.70 21.72
N LYS A 132 -8.97 -6.48 21.55
CA LYS A 132 -8.86 -7.92 21.26
C LYS A 132 -8.20 -8.18 19.90
N ILE A 133 -8.53 -7.39 18.88
CA ILE A 133 -7.91 -7.47 17.55
C ILE A 133 -6.39 -7.21 17.63
N LEU A 134 -5.96 -6.20 18.41
CA LEU A 134 -4.55 -5.87 18.55
C LEU A 134 -3.69 -6.92 19.28
N ASN A 135 -4.30 -7.88 19.98
CA ASN A 135 -3.54 -8.95 20.63
C ASN A 135 -2.82 -9.88 19.64
N SER A 136 -3.33 -10.01 18.41
CA SER A 136 -2.71 -10.84 17.38
C SER A 136 -3.30 -10.53 16.00
N PHE A 137 -2.61 -9.70 15.22
CA PHE A 137 -3.01 -9.33 13.88
C PHE A 137 -1.84 -9.41 12.89
N PHE A 138 -2.16 -9.40 11.61
CA PHE A 138 -1.19 -9.27 10.54
C PHE A 138 -1.15 -7.82 10.06
N GLU A 139 0.01 -7.20 10.08
CA GLU A 139 0.21 -5.89 9.50
C GLU A 139 0.53 -6.06 8.02
N LEU A 140 -0.28 -5.46 7.14
CA LEU A 140 0.15 -5.17 5.78
C LEU A 140 0.99 -3.89 5.86
N ALA A 141 2.31 -4.07 5.84
CA ALA A 141 3.28 -3.00 6.06
C ALA A 141 3.45 -2.16 4.78
N GLU A 142 3.58 -2.81 3.63
CA GLU A 142 3.77 -2.13 2.35
C GLU A 142 3.01 -2.84 1.24
N ILE A 143 2.43 -2.05 0.32
CA ILE A 143 1.86 -2.52 -0.94
C ILE A 143 2.03 -1.45 -2.02
N HIS A 144 2.77 -1.79 -3.07
CA HIS A 144 3.14 -0.85 -4.13
C HIS A 144 3.09 -1.51 -5.49
N VAL A 145 2.67 -0.75 -6.49
CA VAL A 145 2.66 -1.13 -7.90
C VAL A 145 3.28 0.01 -8.68
N THR A 146 4.17 -0.31 -9.61
CA THR A 146 4.84 0.69 -10.46
C THR A 146 3.79 1.54 -11.19
N PRO A 147 4.04 2.85 -11.40
CA PRO A 147 3.05 3.73 -12.03
C PRO A 147 2.50 3.21 -13.37
N GLN A 148 3.35 2.56 -14.18
CA GLN A 148 2.99 2.01 -15.49
C GLN A 148 2.09 0.77 -15.39
N ALA A 149 2.11 0.06 -14.26
CA ALA A 149 1.37 -1.18 -14.04
C ALA A 149 0.10 -0.98 -13.18
N GLN A 150 -0.16 0.24 -12.70
CA GLN A 150 -1.37 0.56 -11.94
C GLN A 150 -2.64 0.46 -12.80
N GLY A 151 -3.77 0.18 -12.14
CA GLY A 151 -5.07 0.04 -12.82
C GLY A 151 -5.29 -1.29 -13.53
N GLN A 152 -4.34 -2.23 -13.45
CA GLN A 152 -4.40 -3.54 -14.13
C GLN A 152 -4.77 -4.70 -13.19
N GLY A 153 -5.23 -4.42 -11.97
CA GLY A 153 -5.61 -5.45 -10.99
C GLY A 153 -4.45 -6.03 -10.16
N ILE A 154 -3.20 -5.64 -10.42
CA ILE A 154 -2.02 -6.19 -9.71
C ILE A 154 -2.09 -5.97 -8.20
N GLY A 155 -2.47 -4.78 -7.75
CA GLY A 155 -2.60 -4.48 -6.32
C GLY A 155 -3.65 -5.35 -5.61
N GLN A 156 -4.72 -5.72 -6.31
CA GLN A 156 -5.74 -6.63 -5.79
C GLN A 156 -5.14 -8.03 -5.58
N GLU A 157 -4.45 -8.55 -6.58
CA GLU A 157 -3.85 -9.88 -6.50
C GLU A 157 -2.73 -9.95 -5.44
N LEU A 158 -1.90 -8.90 -5.33
CA LEU A 158 -0.89 -8.77 -4.28
C LEU A 158 -1.53 -8.82 -2.88
N PHE A 159 -2.58 -8.02 -2.64
CA PHE A 159 -3.28 -7.99 -1.36
C PHE A 159 -3.89 -9.35 -1.03
N THR A 160 -4.65 -9.94 -1.96
CA THR A 160 -5.34 -11.22 -1.77
C THR A 160 -4.37 -12.35 -1.46
N ARG A 161 -3.24 -12.43 -2.18
CA ARG A 161 -2.20 -13.44 -1.93
C ARG A 161 -1.54 -13.26 -0.57
N LEU A 162 -1.20 -12.02 -0.20
CA LEU A 162 -0.60 -11.73 1.10
C LEU A 162 -1.57 -12.06 2.25
N ALA A 163 -2.85 -11.73 2.11
CA ALA A 163 -3.88 -12.08 3.08
C ALA A 163 -4.10 -13.60 3.21
N CYS A 164 -3.96 -14.35 2.10
CA CYS A 164 -3.96 -15.82 2.14
C CYS A 164 -2.76 -16.35 2.95
N CYS A 165 -1.56 -15.78 2.75
CA CYS A 165 -0.38 -16.09 3.56
C CYS A 165 -0.60 -15.78 5.05
N ALA A 166 -1.17 -14.62 5.37
CA ALA A 166 -1.52 -14.25 6.74
C ALA A 166 -2.48 -15.25 7.40
N SER A 167 -3.48 -15.72 6.64
CA SER A 167 -4.44 -16.74 7.11
C SER A 167 -3.76 -18.08 7.43
N LYS A 168 -2.78 -18.50 6.62
CA LYS A 168 -2.02 -19.76 6.83
C LYS A 168 -1.17 -19.74 8.11
N ILE A 169 -0.78 -18.56 8.59
CA ILE A 169 -0.09 -18.40 9.88
C ILE A 169 -1.05 -18.03 11.03
N ASN A 170 -2.33 -18.37 10.88
CA ASN A 170 -3.38 -18.19 11.88
C ASN A 170 -3.64 -16.74 12.30
N ALA A 171 -3.29 -15.75 11.47
CA ALA A 171 -3.76 -14.39 11.69
C ALA A 171 -5.27 -14.34 11.44
N LYS A 172 -6.01 -13.66 12.32
CA LYS A 172 -7.48 -13.51 12.24
C LYS A 172 -7.92 -12.17 11.67
N HIS A 173 -7.00 -11.21 11.62
CA HIS A 173 -7.26 -9.85 11.20
C HIS A 173 -6.03 -9.35 10.43
N LEU A 174 -6.27 -8.65 9.33
CA LEU A 174 -5.27 -7.85 8.62
C LEU A 174 -5.56 -6.38 8.90
N LEU A 175 -4.54 -5.63 9.30
CA LEU A 175 -4.61 -4.20 9.49
C LEU A 175 -3.57 -3.50 8.62
N LEU A 176 -3.88 -2.26 8.24
CA LEU A 176 -2.98 -1.38 7.51
C LEU A 176 -3.27 0.08 7.83
N SER A 177 -2.33 0.96 7.54
CA SER A 177 -2.53 2.41 7.60
C SER A 177 -2.41 3.02 6.21
N THR A 178 -3.26 4.00 5.91
CA THR A 178 -3.15 4.80 4.68
C THR A 178 -3.42 6.27 4.99
N PRO A 179 -2.65 7.22 4.43
CA PRO A 179 -2.97 8.64 4.55
C PRO A 179 -4.38 8.92 4.04
N GLU A 180 -5.15 9.71 4.79
CA GLU A 180 -6.47 10.13 4.35
C GLU A 180 -6.35 11.17 3.23
N VAL A 181 -7.27 11.06 2.27
CA VAL A 181 -7.45 12.01 1.18
C VAL A 181 -8.92 12.41 1.11
N PRO A 182 -9.26 13.61 0.60
CA PRO A 182 -10.65 14.03 0.47
C PRO A 182 -11.49 12.99 -0.28
N ALA A 183 -12.63 12.63 0.30
CA ALA A 183 -13.57 11.64 -0.23
C ALA A 183 -12.93 10.29 -0.61
N GLU A 184 -11.82 9.91 0.03
CA GLU A 184 -11.10 8.65 -0.26
C GLU A 184 -10.70 8.51 -1.74
N ASN A 185 -10.51 9.62 -2.45
CA ASN A 185 -10.32 9.63 -3.89
C ASN A 185 -8.87 9.32 -4.32
N ASN A 186 -8.37 8.14 -3.97
CA ASN A 186 -7.12 7.61 -4.47
C ASN A 186 -7.23 6.10 -4.79
N ALA A 187 -6.20 5.54 -5.43
CA ALA A 187 -6.20 4.13 -5.80
C ALA A 187 -6.19 3.20 -4.58
N ALA A 188 -5.51 3.59 -3.50
CA ALA A 188 -5.36 2.80 -2.28
C ALA A 188 -6.70 2.57 -1.58
N PHE A 189 -7.48 3.62 -1.28
CA PHE A 189 -8.80 3.46 -0.67
C PHE A 189 -9.75 2.66 -1.58
N ARG A 190 -9.78 2.95 -2.89
CA ARG A 190 -10.61 2.16 -3.83
C ARG A 190 -10.27 0.67 -3.80
N LEU A 191 -8.99 0.33 -3.66
CA LEU A 191 -8.52 -1.05 -3.51
C LEU A 191 -9.01 -1.64 -2.18
N TYR A 192 -8.73 -0.98 -1.06
CA TYR A 192 -9.05 -1.50 0.27
C TYR A 192 -10.55 -1.66 0.48
N ARG A 193 -11.37 -0.69 0.04
CA ARG A 193 -12.84 -0.79 0.12
C ARG A 193 -13.39 -1.93 -0.73
N ARG A 194 -12.86 -2.14 -1.94
CA ARG A 194 -13.23 -3.28 -2.79
C ARG A 194 -12.93 -4.62 -2.13
N LEU A 195 -11.87 -4.67 -1.31
CA LEU A 195 -11.42 -5.87 -0.59
C LEU A 195 -12.01 -5.98 0.83
N GLY A 196 -13.09 -5.26 1.11
CA GLY A 196 -13.83 -5.36 2.36
C GLY A 196 -13.14 -4.72 3.57
N CYS A 197 -12.10 -3.90 3.36
CA CYS A 197 -11.46 -3.19 4.47
C CYS A 197 -12.39 -2.11 5.03
N THR A 198 -12.66 -2.21 6.33
CA THR A 198 -13.50 -1.30 7.10
C THR A 198 -12.65 -0.40 8.00
N ASP A 199 -13.27 0.65 8.54
CA ASP A 199 -12.57 1.62 9.37
C ASP A 199 -12.28 1.05 10.77
N PHE A 200 -11.00 1.03 11.13
CA PHE A 200 -10.55 0.71 12.48
C PHE A 200 -10.27 1.98 13.29
N LEU A 201 -9.61 2.99 12.71
CA LEU A 201 -9.47 4.35 13.25
C LEU A 201 -9.50 5.35 12.09
N ARG A 202 -10.11 6.53 12.31
CA ARG A 202 -10.17 7.63 11.33
C ARG A 202 -9.65 8.93 11.91
N HIS A 203 -9.05 9.75 11.07
CA HIS A 203 -8.37 10.99 11.45
C HIS A 203 -7.33 10.74 12.55
N PHE A 204 -6.64 9.60 12.46
CA PHE A 204 -5.61 9.23 13.41
C PHE A 204 -4.30 9.94 13.07
N LEU A 205 -3.60 10.44 14.08
CA LEU A 205 -2.31 11.13 13.93
C LEU A 205 -1.22 10.27 14.57
N PHE A 206 -0.26 9.84 13.76
CA PHE A 206 0.95 9.18 14.25
C PHE A 206 1.87 10.19 14.92
N THR A 207 2.59 9.74 15.95
CA THR A 207 3.64 10.55 16.58
C THR A 207 4.72 10.87 15.53
N GLY A 208 4.86 12.15 15.18
CA GLY A 208 5.83 12.64 14.19
C GLY A 208 5.32 12.78 12.75
N ASP A 209 4.03 12.50 12.49
CA ASP A 209 3.38 12.79 11.21
C ASP A 209 2.04 13.51 11.43
N ASN A 210 1.94 14.74 10.92
CA ASN A 210 0.75 15.59 11.09
C ASN A 210 -0.36 15.29 10.08
N ARG A 211 -0.14 14.36 9.14
CA ARG A 211 -1.19 13.96 8.20
C ARG A 211 -2.20 13.05 8.92
N PRO A 212 -3.50 13.19 8.65
CA PRO A 212 -4.49 12.22 9.12
C PRO A 212 -4.32 10.89 8.39
N PHE A 213 -4.37 9.79 9.14
CA PHE A 213 -4.38 8.43 8.62
C PHE A 213 -5.70 7.73 8.96
N ALA A 214 -6.14 6.90 8.01
CA ALA A 214 -7.08 5.85 8.29
C ALA A 214 -6.29 4.58 8.65
N ILE A 215 -6.65 3.97 9.77
CA ILE A 215 -6.29 2.59 10.07
C ILE A 215 -7.45 1.74 9.59
N LEU A 216 -7.18 0.83 8.67
CA LEU A 216 -8.18 -0.05 8.09
C LEU A 216 -7.99 -1.48 8.57
N HIS A 217 -9.09 -2.22 8.63
CA HIS A 217 -9.13 -3.58 9.12
C HIS A 217 -10.02 -4.45 8.23
N THR A 218 -9.61 -5.70 8.01
CA THR A 218 -10.45 -6.75 7.44
C THR A 218 -10.24 -8.09 8.17
N PRO A 219 -11.29 -8.88 8.44
CA PRO A 219 -11.14 -10.22 9.00
C PRO A 219 -10.42 -11.16 8.01
N LEU A 220 -9.79 -12.20 8.55
CA LEU A 220 -9.15 -13.26 7.79
C LEU A 220 -9.75 -14.64 8.16
N PRO A 221 -9.93 -15.57 7.18
CA PRO A 221 -9.68 -15.38 5.75
C PRO A 221 -10.62 -14.34 5.13
N LEU A 222 -10.26 -13.83 3.95
CA LEU A 222 -11.11 -12.85 3.28
C LEU A 222 -12.35 -13.56 2.72
N ASP A 223 -13.52 -12.98 2.97
CA ASP A 223 -14.81 -13.52 2.53
C ASP A 223 -15.16 -12.96 1.14
N TYR A 224 -14.85 -13.70 0.08
CA TYR A 224 -15.32 -13.40 -1.29
C TYR A 224 -15.36 -14.64 -2.18
#